data_AF-A0AAQ3JN37-F1
#
_entry.id   AF-A0AAQ3JN37-F1
#
_cell.length_a   1.000
_cell.length_b   1.000
_cell.length_c   1.000
_cell.angle_alpha   90.00
_cell.angle_beta   90.00
_cell.angle_gamma   90.00
#
_symmetry.space_group_name_H-M   'P 1'
#
loop_
_entity.id
_entity.type
_entity.pdbx_description
1 polymer ?
#
loop_
_entity_poly.entity_id
_entity_poly.type
_entity_poly.pdbx_seq_one_letter_code
_entity_poly.pdbx_strand_id
1 'polypeptide(L)' 'MKSGMLKSISKWLMVNITSNTCITTGADILKQQSITQLSKWDCLWITFTWGFLFRFVFYISLFLGSRNKRR' A
#
# COMPACT_ATOMS: atom_id res chain seq x y z
N MET A 1 -16.67 33.23 0.51
CA MET A 1 -16.70 32.14 1.51
C MET A 1 -15.56 31.13 1.35
N LYS A 2 -15.21 30.64 0.15
CA LYS A 2 -14.15 29.62 -0.03
C LYS A 2 -12.73 30.08 0.36
N SER A 3 -12.35 31.34 0.11
CA SER A 3 -11.01 31.87 0.44
C SER A 3 -10.73 31.99 1.94
N GLY A 4 -11.76 32.23 2.76
CA GLY A 4 -11.61 32.35 4.21
C GLY A 4 -11.22 31.04 4.89
N MET A 5 -11.84 29.92 4.48
CA MET A 5 -11.47 28.59 4.98
C MET A 5 -10.05 28.20 4.60
N LEU A 6 -9.64 28.45 3.35
CA LEU A 6 -8.29 28.15 2.86
C LEU A 6 -7.21 28.90 3.66
N LYS A 7 -7.49 30.17 4.02
CA LYS A 7 -6.58 31.00 4.83
C LYS A 7 -6.44 30.48 6.27
N SER A 8 -7.53 30.00 6.88
CA SER A 8 -7.47 29.38 8.20
C SER A 8 -6.64 28.09 8.17
N ILE A 9 -6.87 27.20 7.19
CA ILE A 9 -6.13 25.94 7.06
C ILE A 9 -4.64 26.21 6.79
N SER A 10 -4.33 27.18 5.92
CA SER A 10 -2.94 27.61 5.63
C SER A 10 -2.21 28.13 6.87
N LYS A 11 -2.91 28.87 7.74
CA LYS A 11 -2.35 29.39 9.00
C LYS A 11 -1.99 28.28 9.99
N TRP A 12 -2.77 27.19 10.03
CA TRP A 12 -2.49 26.03 10.89
C TRP A 12 -1.41 25.11 10.31
N LEU A 13 -1.40 24.90 8.99
CA LEU A 13 -0.40 24.06 8.34
C LEU A 13 0.96 24.74 8.14
N MET A 14 1.05 26.07 8.33
CA MET A 14 2.25 26.87 8.01
C MET A 14 2.72 26.72 6.55
N VAL A 15 1.80 26.36 5.65
CA VAL A 15 2.02 26.19 4.20
C VAL A 15 1.04 27.10 3.47
N ASN A 16 1.48 27.78 2.40
CA ASN A 16 0.69 28.76 1.68
C ASN A 16 -0.29 28.07 0.70
N ILE A 17 -1.51 27.79 1.15
CA ILE A 17 -2.54 27.07 0.37
C ILE A 17 -3.29 28.07 -0.52
N THR A 18 -3.02 28.04 -1.82
CA THR A 18 -3.66 28.91 -2.83
C THR A 18 -4.85 28.18 -3.48
N SER A 19 -5.78 28.86 -4.17
CA SER A 19 -6.92 28.20 -4.84
C SER A 19 -6.50 27.11 -5.85
N ASN A 20 -5.25 27.14 -6.33
CA ASN A 20 -4.66 26.12 -7.19
C ASN A 20 -4.22 24.84 -6.44
N THR A 21 -4.00 24.91 -5.12
CA THR A 21 -3.62 23.76 -4.28
C THR A 21 -4.85 23.04 -3.70
N CYS A 22 -6.08 23.47 -3.99
CA CYS A 22 -7.26 22.62 -3.81
C CYS A 22 -7.24 21.40 -4.76
N ILE A 23 -6.29 21.39 -5.69
CA ILE A 23 -5.96 20.30 -6.60
C ILE A 23 -4.59 19.68 -6.22
N THR A 24 -4.23 19.68 -4.93
CA THR A 24 -3.29 18.65 -4.46
C THR A 24 -4.01 17.31 -4.64
N THR A 25 -3.88 16.80 -5.85
CA THR A 25 -4.48 15.55 -6.32
C THR A 25 -4.07 14.47 -5.33
N GLY A 26 -4.96 13.56 -4.92
CA GLY A 26 -4.61 12.49 -3.97
C GLY A 26 -3.34 11.71 -4.33
N ALA A 27 -2.89 11.80 -5.59
CA ALA A 27 -1.60 11.35 -6.10
C ALA A 27 -0.36 11.93 -5.37
N ASP A 28 -0.37 13.20 -4.93
CA ASP A 28 0.79 13.79 -4.23
C ASP A 28 0.91 13.32 -2.78
N ILE A 29 -0.21 12.97 -2.14
CA ILE A 29 -0.23 12.37 -0.79
C ILE A 29 0.32 10.93 -0.86
N LEU A 30 -0.03 10.17 -1.92
CA LEU A 30 0.50 8.83 -2.17
C LEU A 30 2.01 8.81 -2.42
N LYS A 31 2.59 9.91 -2.96
CA LYS A 31 4.04 10.07 -3.10
C LYS A 31 4.75 10.26 -1.77
N GLN A 32 4.16 10.97 -0.81
CA GLN A 32 4.76 11.20 0.51
C GLN A 32 4.76 9.94 1.41
N GLN A 33 3.85 9.00 1.20
CA GLN A 33 3.75 7.78 2.02
C GLN A 33 4.72 6.65 1.61
N SER A 34 5.66 6.88 0.68
CA SER A 34 6.54 5.82 0.12
C SER A 34 5.82 4.62 -0.50
N ILE A 35 4.49 4.70 -0.68
CA ILE A 35 3.68 3.72 -1.41
C ILE A 35 4.06 3.70 -2.90
N THR A 36 4.85 4.70 -3.36
CA THR A 36 5.43 4.75 -4.71
C THR A 36 6.48 3.68 -4.98
N GLN A 37 7.04 3.03 -3.96
CA GLN A 37 8.05 1.99 -4.18
C GLN A 37 7.45 0.65 -4.59
N LEU A 38 6.18 0.39 -4.23
CA LEU A 38 5.42 -0.78 -4.69
C LEU A 38 4.43 -0.33 -5.76
N SER A 39 4.66 -0.75 -7.00
CA SER A 39 3.65 -0.60 -8.06
C SER A 39 2.36 -1.32 -7.64
N LYS A 40 1.23 -0.82 -8.16
CA LYS A 40 -0.08 -1.51 -8.05
C LYS A 40 0.03 -2.97 -8.50
N TRP A 41 0.90 -3.21 -9.47
CA TRP A 41 1.23 -4.53 -10.00
C TRP A 41 2.08 -5.36 -9.05
N ASP A 42 3.05 -4.77 -8.35
CA ASP A 42 3.88 -5.49 -7.37
C ASP A 42 3.03 -6.03 -6.22
N CYS A 43 2.06 -5.25 -5.73
CA CYS A 43 1.13 -5.70 -4.70
C CYS A 43 0.28 -6.90 -5.15
N LEU A 44 -0.14 -6.91 -6.43
CA LEU A 44 -0.85 -8.05 -7.01
C LEU A 44 0.04 -9.29 -7.08
N TRP A 45 1.28 -9.14 -7.54
CA TRP A 45 2.25 -10.24 -7.60
C TRP A 45 2.57 -10.77 -6.21
N ILE A 46 2.78 -9.91 -5.22
CA ILE A 46 3.02 -10.30 -3.82
C ILE A 46 1.86 -11.12 -3.28
N THR A 47 0.63 -10.68 -3.50
CA THR A 47 -0.57 -11.41 -3.06
C THR A 47 -0.68 -12.78 -3.74
N PHE A 48 -0.40 -12.82 -5.05
CA PHE A 48 -0.39 -14.07 -5.82
C PHE A 48 0.69 -15.05 -5.34
N THR A 49 1.92 -14.56 -5.16
CA THR A 49 3.06 -15.34 -4.66
C THR A 49 2.80 -15.84 -3.26
N TRP A 50 2.17 -15.05 -2.38
CA TRP A 50 1.80 -15.48 -1.03
C TRP A 50 0.85 -16.68 -1.12
N GLY A 51 -0.23 -16.60 -1.90
CA GLY A 51 -1.16 -17.71 -2.12
C GLY A 51 -0.48 -18.98 -2.67
N PHE A 52 0.43 -18.82 -3.63
CA PHE A 52 1.20 -19.93 -4.20
C PHE A 52 2.17 -20.56 -3.17
N LEU A 53 2.84 -19.74 -2.37
CA LEU A 53 3.80 -20.17 -1.36
C LEU A 53 3.14 -21.06 -0.30
N PHE A 54 1.96 -20.68 0.22
CA PHE A 54 1.26 -21.52 1.21
C PHE A 54 0.84 -22.87 0.63
N ARG A 55 0.38 -22.89 -0.62
CA ARG A 55 0.03 -24.13 -1.32
C ARG A 55 1.25 -25.05 -1.46
N PHE A 56 2.40 -24.49 -1.81
CA PHE A 56 3.64 -25.24 -1.96
C PHE A 56 4.14 -25.81 -0.62
N VAL A 57 4.19 -24.98 0.43
CA VAL A 57 4.58 -25.41 1.78
C VAL A 57 3.66 -26.51 2.31
N PHE A 58 2.36 -26.42 2.04
CA PHE A 58 1.38 -27.45 2.42
C PHE A 58 1.65 -28.81 1.76
N TYR A 59 2.00 -28.83 0.47
CA TYR A 59 2.36 -30.08 -0.18
C TYR A 59 3.70 -30.64 0.31
N ILE A 60 4.67 -29.77 0.60
CA ILE A 60 5.94 -30.20 1.22
C ILE A 60 5.71 -30.85 2.58
N SER A 61 4.85 -30.26 3.43
CA SER A 61 4.56 -30.83 4.75
C SER A 61 3.88 -32.19 4.65
N LEU A 62 2.94 -32.38 3.71
CA LEU A 62 2.34 -33.68 3.43
C LEU A 62 3.34 -34.69 2.86
N PHE A 63 4.26 -34.26 2.00
CA PHE A 63 5.30 -35.13 1.44
C PHE A 63 6.29 -35.60 2.52
N LEU A 64 6.73 -34.69 3.39
CA LEU A 64 7.60 -35.02 4.53
C LEU A 64 6.86 -35.90 5.56
N GLY A 65 5.59 -35.61 5.84
CA GLY A 65 4.74 -36.42 6.71
C GLY A 65 4.48 -37.82 6.16
N SER A 66 4.28 -37.94 4.84
CA SER A 66 4.14 -39.22 4.13
C SER A 66 5.40 -40.09 4.24
N ARG A 67 6.59 -39.49 4.12
CA ARG A 67 7.87 -40.18 4.29
C ARG A 67 8.19 -40.57 5.73
N ASN A 68 7.47 -40.02 6.71
CA ASN A 68 7.63 -40.36 8.13
C ASN A 68 6.64 -41.44 8.62
N LYS A 69 5.91 -42.12 7.72
CA LYS A 69 5.20 -43.36 8.05
C LYS A 69 6.17 -44.52 8.24
N ARG A 70 6.92 -44.52 9.34
CA ARG A 70 7.43 -45.74 9.94
C ARG A 70 6.36 -46.26 10.91
N ARG A 71 5.54 -47.19 10.43
CA ARG A 71 4.51 -48.00 11.13
C ARG A 71 3.42 -47.23 11.89
#